data_AF-A0A959NEE8-F1
#
_entry.id   AF-A0A959NEE8-F1
#
_cell.length_a   1.000
_cell.length_b   1.000
_cell.length_c   1.000
_cell.angle_alpha   90.00
_cell.angle_beta   90.00
_cell.angle_gamma   90.00
#
_symmetry.space_group_name_H-M   'P 1'
#
loop_
_entity.id
_entity.type
_entity.pdbx_description
1 polymer ?
#
loop_
_entity_poly.entity_id
_entity_poly.type
_entity_poly.pdbx_seq_one_letter_code
_entity_poly.pdbx_strand_id
1 'polypeptide(L)'
;APHTFTNVSAGPHKVIATDMNGCTTDSIDVVVVPGPTLTTTAVATDALCNGAATGSITVAEPTIGDAPYEYSLDGTTWQPGNVFNGLAAGSYTVFFREKFGCQGNLSITVGEPPALTASSNFTPVICNGESNGVITLSAAGGTAPYEYSIDG
;
A
#
# COMPACT_ATOMS: atom_id res chain seq x y z
N ALA A 1 -50.25 7.31 1.41
CA ALA A 1 -49.04 7.29 0.55
C ALA A 1 -47.85 6.87 1.41
N PRO A 2 -46.87 6.14 0.88
CA PRO A 2 -45.64 5.86 1.63
C PRO A 2 -44.88 7.17 1.91
N HIS A 3 -44.27 7.26 3.09
CA HIS A 3 -43.29 8.30 3.40
C HIS A 3 -41.90 7.69 3.45
N THR A 4 -40.93 8.35 2.82
CA THR A 4 -39.54 7.94 2.78
C THR A 4 -38.70 8.88 3.62
N PHE A 5 -38.01 8.34 4.62
CA PHE A 5 -36.96 9.04 5.33
C PHE A 5 -35.65 8.89 4.54
N THR A 6 -34.92 9.99 4.33
CA THR A 6 -33.58 10.00 3.73
C THR A 6 -32.54 10.37 4.78
N ASN A 7 -31.27 10.01 4.55
CA ASN A 7 -30.14 10.32 5.45
C ASN A 7 -30.29 9.76 6.89
N VAL A 8 -30.85 8.56 7.02
CA VAL A 8 -30.97 7.87 8.31
C VAL A 8 -29.65 7.18 8.66
N SER A 9 -29.09 7.47 9.84
CA SER A 9 -27.85 6.84 10.29
C SER A 9 -28.03 5.35 10.60
N ALA A 10 -26.96 4.57 10.53
CA ALA A 10 -26.98 3.20 11.04
C ALA A 10 -27.30 3.18 12.55
N GLY A 11 -27.99 2.15 13.01
CA GLY A 11 -28.40 1.97 14.40
C GLY A 11 -29.90 1.71 14.57
N PRO A 12 -30.35 1.55 15.83
CA PRO A 12 -31.76 1.37 16.16
C PRO A 12 -32.52 2.70 16.06
N HIS A 13 -33.71 2.65 15.47
CA HIS A 13 -34.64 3.75 15.31
C HIS A 13 -36.04 3.32 15.74
N LYS A 14 -36.81 4.29 16.22
CA LYS A 14 -38.24 4.13 16.50
C LYS A 14 -39.04 5.00 15.55
N VAL A 15 -39.99 4.40 14.85
CA VAL A 15 -40.89 5.13 13.93
C VAL A 15 -42.34 5.04 14.42
N ILE A 16 -43.05 6.15 14.31
CA ILE A 16 -44.49 6.26 14.60
C ILE A 16 -45.18 7.01 13.46
N ALA A 17 -46.47 6.75 13.26
CA ALA A 17 -47.32 7.56 12.39
C ALA A 17 -48.37 8.29 13.23
N THR A 18 -48.65 9.55 12.91
CA THR A 18 -49.69 10.36 13.54
C THR A 18 -50.64 10.87 12.47
N ASP A 19 -51.94 10.74 12.67
CA ASP A 19 -52.94 11.31 11.76
C ASP A 19 -53.21 12.81 12.03
N MET A 20 -54.05 13.44 11.20
CA MET A 20 -54.38 14.87 11.37
C MET A 20 -55.18 15.19 12.63
N ASN A 21 -55.77 14.18 13.28
CA ASN A 21 -56.54 14.32 14.51
C ASN A 21 -55.71 14.04 15.76
N GLY A 22 -54.43 13.68 15.60
CA GLY A 22 -53.49 13.41 16.69
C GLY A 22 -53.45 11.96 17.17
N CYS A 23 -54.09 11.01 16.46
CA CYS A 23 -53.99 9.59 16.80
C CYS A 23 -52.65 9.03 16.35
N THR A 24 -51.90 8.39 17.27
CA THR A 24 -50.58 7.80 17.01
C THR A 24 -50.63 6.27 16.94
N THR A 25 -49.80 5.66 16.09
CA THR A 25 -49.52 4.21 16.14
C THR A 25 -48.60 3.85 17.30
N ASP A 26 -48.53 2.56 17.64
CA ASP A 26 -47.43 2.04 18.45
C ASP A 26 -46.07 2.29 17.75
N SER A 27 -45.01 2.38 18.55
CA SER A 27 -43.65 2.53 18.03
C SER A 27 -43.18 1.23 17.37
N ILE A 28 -42.72 1.33 16.13
CA ILE A 28 -42.08 0.23 15.41
C ILE A 28 -40.57 0.40 15.55
N ASP A 29 -39.89 -0.65 16.03
CA ASP A 29 -38.43 -0.72 16.06
C ASP A 29 -37.90 -1.10 14.68
N VAL A 30 -36.97 -0.29 14.17
CA VAL A 30 -36.26 -0.54 12.92
C VAL A 30 -34.77 -0.42 13.18
N VAL A 31 -33.98 -1.35 12.64
CA VAL A 31 -32.51 -1.27 12.72
C VAL A 31 -31.96 -1.06 11.32
N VAL A 32 -31.30 0.08 11.14
CA VAL A 32 -30.52 0.34 9.92
C VAL A 32 -29.13 -0.24 10.13
N VAL A 33 -28.74 -1.20 9.30
CA VAL A 33 -27.42 -1.83 9.40
C VAL A 33 -26.33 -0.92 8.79
N PRO A 34 -25.10 -0.93 9.32
CA PRO A 34 -23.97 -0.27 8.67
C PRO A 34 -23.72 -0.81 7.26
N GLY A 35 -23.18 0.05 6.38
CA GLY A 35 -22.69 -0.37 5.07
C GLY A 35 -21.51 -1.36 5.16
N PRO A 36 -21.19 -2.08 4.07
CA PRO A 36 -20.06 -3.01 4.07
C PRO A 36 -18.74 -2.25 4.18
N THR A 37 -17.75 -2.86 4.83
CA THR A 37 -16.37 -2.33 4.85
C THR A 37 -15.77 -2.47 3.45
N LEU A 38 -15.18 -1.40 2.90
CA LEU A 38 -14.47 -1.49 1.62
C LEU A 38 -13.32 -2.49 1.74
N THR A 39 -13.15 -3.32 0.70
CA THR A 39 -12.01 -4.23 0.59
C THR A 39 -11.36 -4.09 -0.78
N THR A 40 -10.05 -4.27 -0.83
CA THR A 40 -9.25 -4.29 -2.06
C THR A 40 -7.98 -5.11 -1.84
N THR A 41 -7.18 -5.27 -2.89
CA THR A 41 -5.84 -5.85 -2.87
C THR A 41 -4.80 -4.82 -3.31
N ALA A 42 -3.53 -5.07 -3.01
CA ALA A 42 -2.43 -4.28 -3.53
C ALA A 42 -1.25 -5.19 -3.90
N VAL A 43 -0.41 -4.72 -4.80
CA VAL A 43 0.83 -5.37 -5.20
C VAL A 43 1.98 -4.40 -4.97
N ALA A 44 3.07 -4.90 -4.39
CA ALA A 44 4.29 -4.15 -4.18
C ALA A 44 5.36 -4.57 -5.20
N THR A 45 6.22 -3.63 -5.55
CA THR A 45 7.48 -3.86 -6.25
C THR A 45 8.60 -3.40 -5.33
N ASP A 46 9.57 -4.29 -5.11
CA ASP A 46 10.69 -4.07 -4.21
C ASP A 46 11.62 -2.95 -4.72
N ALA A 47 12.35 -2.33 -3.80
CA ALA A 47 13.41 -1.40 -4.16
C ALA A 47 14.55 -2.13 -4.88
N LEU A 48 15.19 -1.46 -5.83
CA LEU A 48 16.19 -2.04 -6.73
C LEU A 48 17.54 -2.27 -6.04
N CYS A 49 17.84 -1.43 -5.05
CA CYS A 49 19.09 -1.43 -4.30
C CYS A 49 18.79 -1.34 -2.81
N ASN A 50 19.66 -1.94 -1.99
CA ASN A 50 19.60 -1.82 -0.55
C ASN A 50 19.69 -0.33 -0.13
N GLY A 51 18.72 0.12 0.67
CA GLY A 51 18.62 1.50 1.14
C GLY A 51 18.09 2.51 0.12
N ALA A 52 17.73 2.08 -1.10
CA ALA A 52 17.16 2.97 -2.11
C ALA A 52 15.64 3.07 -2.01
N ALA A 53 15.10 4.25 -2.36
CA ALA A 53 13.67 4.50 -2.41
C ALA A 53 13.16 4.40 -3.85
N THR A 54 13.19 3.20 -4.43
CA THR A 54 12.75 2.95 -5.83
C THR A 54 11.61 1.95 -5.93
N GLY A 55 11.13 1.42 -4.80
CA GLY A 55 9.98 0.52 -4.79
C GLY A 55 8.68 1.26 -5.08
N SER A 56 7.61 0.48 -5.28
CA SER A 56 6.28 1.00 -5.53
C SER A 56 5.18 0.13 -4.97
N ILE A 57 4.00 0.71 -4.73
CA ILE A 57 2.77 0.00 -4.39
C ILE A 57 1.68 0.40 -5.40
N THR A 58 1.00 -0.59 -5.97
CA THR A 58 -0.17 -0.40 -6.84
C THR A 58 -1.38 -1.05 -6.19
N VAL A 59 -2.42 -0.26 -5.95
CA VAL A 59 -3.66 -0.68 -5.30
C VAL A 59 -4.70 -1.05 -6.37
N ALA A 60 -5.37 -2.18 -6.22
CA ALA A 60 -6.51 -2.50 -7.07
C ALA A 60 -7.70 -1.59 -6.74
N GLU A 61 -8.60 -1.38 -7.70
CA GLU A 61 -9.87 -0.72 -7.43
C GLU A 61 -10.71 -1.59 -6.48
N PRO A 62 -11.35 -1.00 -5.44
CA PRO A 62 -12.22 -1.76 -4.55
C PRO A 62 -13.33 -2.51 -5.29
N THR A 63 -13.63 -3.72 -4.84
CA THR A 63 -14.67 -4.58 -5.47
C THR A 63 -16.09 -4.17 -5.09
N ILE A 64 -16.22 -3.37 -4.03
CA ILE A 64 -17.47 -2.82 -3.51
C ILE A 64 -17.28 -1.33 -3.22
N GLY A 65 -18.39 -0.60 -3.25
CA GLY A 65 -18.42 0.85 -3.08
C GLY A 65 -18.73 1.58 -4.38
N ASP A 66 -18.70 2.89 -4.29
CA ASP A 66 -19.11 3.85 -5.29
C ASP A 66 -17.95 4.79 -5.65
N ALA A 67 -17.45 4.67 -6.88
CA ALA A 67 -16.48 5.59 -7.44
C ALA A 67 -16.97 7.06 -7.41
N PRO A 68 -16.07 8.06 -7.35
CA PRO A 68 -14.61 7.93 -7.39
C PRO A 68 -13.99 7.40 -6.08
N TYR A 69 -12.83 6.74 -6.22
CA TYR A 69 -12.01 6.28 -5.11
C TYR A 69 -10.78 7.17 -4.92
N GLU A 70 -10.32 7.27 -3.69
CA GLU A 70 -9.06 7.91 -3.33
C GLU A 70 -8.23 6.99 -2.43
N TYR A 71 -6.91 7.16 -2.50
CA TYR A 71 -5.91 6.32 -1.85
C TYR A 71 -4.95 7.17 -1.04
N SER A 72 -4.36 6.58 0.01
CA SER A 72 -3.41 7.24 0.89
C SER A 72 -2.44 6.23 1.53
N LEU A 73 -1.22 6.67 1.86
CA LEU A 73 -0.26 5.89 2.67
C LEU A 73 -0.13 6.39 4.11
N ASP A 74 -0.65 7.58 4.42
CA ASP A 74 -0.57 8.21 5.74
C ASP A 74 -1.95 8.30 6.45
N GLY A 75 -3.02 7.97 5.73
CA GLY A 75 -4.40 8.07 6.19
C GLY A 75 -4.97 9.50 6.23
N THR A 76 -4.20 10.50 5.78
CA THR A 76 -4.56 11.93 5.89
C THR A 76 -4.47 12.69 4.56
N THR A 77 -3.47 12.38 3.74
CA THR A 77 -3.25 12.93 2.40
C THR A 77 -3.81 11.96 1.38
N TRP A 78 -4.85 12.39 0.65
CA TRP A 78 -5.61 11.55 -0.28
C TRP A 78 -5.32 11.95 -1.72
N GLN A 79 -5.20 10.95 -2.60
CA GLN A 79 -5.00 11.14 -4.03
C GLN A 79 -5.89 10.21 -4.84
N PRO A 80 -6.33 10.60 -6.05
CA PRO A 80 -7.09 9.72 -6.94
C PRO A 80 -6.23 8.62 -7.57
N GLY A 81 -4.91 8.81 -7.61
CA GLY A 81 -3.97 7.83 -8.16
C GLY A 81 -3.78 6.62 -7.24
N ASN A 82 -3.89 5.41 -7.81
CA ASN A 82 -3.73 4.14 -7.09
C ASN A 82 -2.28 3.62 -7.06
N VAL A 83 -1.31 4.41 -7.53
CA VAL A 83 0.11 4.05 -7.56
C VAL A 83 0.92 4.99 -6.69
N PHE A 84 1.74 4.40 -5.81
CA PHE A 84 2.72 5.09 -4.99
C PHE A 84 4.11 4.66 -5.42
N ASN A 85 4.93 5.61 -5.84
CA ASN A 85 6.31 5.37 -6.30
C ASN A 85 7.32 5.97 -5.33
N GLY A 86 8.57 5.55 -5.45
CA GLY A 86 9.66 6.13 -4.67
C GLY A 86 9.66 5.67 -3.22
N LEU A 87 9.25 4.43 -2.98
CA LEU A 87 9.14 3.85 -1.65
C LEU A 87 10.43 3.11 -1.30
N ALA A 88 10.93 3.32 -0.08
CA ALA A 88 12.00 2.50 0.50
C ALA A 88 11.43 1.16 0.97
N ALA A 89 12.30 0.18 1.23
CA ALA A 89 11.88 -1.05 1.88
C ALA A 89 11.25 -0.77 3.25
N GLY A 90 10.14 -1.44 3.54
CA GLY A 90 9.37 -1.21 4.75
C GLY A 90 7.96 -1.76 4.67
N SER A 91 7.26 -1.72 5.81
CA SER A 91 5.84 -2.04 5.90
C SER A 91 5.02 -0.76 5.77
N TYR A 92 4.02 -0.80 4.91
CA TYR A 92 3.12 0.30 4.61
C TYR A 92 1.68 -0.11 4.91
N THR A 93 0.89 0.85 5.38
CA THR A 93 -0.57 0.73 5.44
C THR A 93 -1.16 1.59 4.35
N VAL A 94 -1.87 0.96 3.42
CA VAL A 94 -2.61 1.65 2.37
C VAL A 94 -4.03 1.87 2.88
N PHE A 95 -4.48 3.11 2.81
CA PHE A 95 -5.86 3.50 3.05
C PHE A 95 -6.55 3.80 1.72
N PHE A 96 -7.83 3.47 1.63
CA PHE A 96 -8.66 3.72 0.45
C PHE A 96 -10.07 4.11 0.88
N ARG A 97 -10.69 5.03 0.16
CA ARG A 97 -12.04 5.52 0.44
C ARG A 97 -12.85 5.75 -0.83
N GLU A 98 -14.16 5.67 -0.71
CA GLU A 98 -15.11 6.02 -1.78
C GLU A 98 -15.71 7.43 -1.60
N LYS A 99 -16.56 7.85 -2.56
CA LYS A 99 -17.20 9.18 -2.57
C LYS A 99 -18.06 9.49 -1.34
N PHE A 100 -18.60 8.46 -0.68
CA PHE A 100 -19.43 8.61 0.51
C PHE A 100 -18.63 8.53 1.82
N GLY A 101 -17.31 8.39 1.74
CA GLY A 101 -16.41 8.46 2.89
C GLY A 101 -16.21 7.14 3.64
N CYS A 102 -16.82 6.03 3.19
CA CYS A 102 -16.48 4.71 3.72
C CYS A 102 -15.01 4.40 3.41
N GLN A 103 -14.26 3.92 4.40
CA GLN A 103 -12.83 3.67 4.29
C GLN A 103 -12.50 2.21 4.55
N GLY A 104 -11.44 1.74 3.90
CA GLY A 104 -10.76 0.50 4.21
C GLY A 104 -9.25 0.74 4.31
N ASN A 105 -8.55 -0.23 4.86
CA ASN A 105 -7.09 -0.24 4.87
C ASN A 105 -6.55 -1.67 4.72
N LEU A 106 -5.32 -1.78 4.25
CA LEU A 106 -4.57 -3.03 4.20
C LEU A 106 -3.08 -2.76 4.44
N SER A 107 -2.38 -3.75 5.00
CA SER A 107 -0.93 -3.71 5.16
C SER A 107 -0.23 -4.43 4.02
N ILE A 108 0.88 -3.88 3.55
CA ILE A 108 1.72 -4.46 2.51
C ILE A 108 3.19 -4.12 2.77
N THR A 109 4.10 -4.97 2.32
CA THR A 109 5.55 -4.77 2.52
C THR A 109 6.24 -4.56 1.17
N VAL A 110 7.11 -3.57 1.11
CA VAL A 110 8.08 -3.36 0.04
C VAL A 110 9.41 -3.93 0.53
N GLY A 111 10.01 -4.85 -0.23
CA GLY A 111 11.32 -5.42 0.05
C GLY A 111 12.48 -4.64 -0.57
N GLU A 112 13.69 -5.15 -0.36
CA GLU A 112 14.93 -4.72 -1.02
C GLU A 112 15.93 -5.88 -1.07
N PRO A 113 16.92 -5.85 -1.98
CA PRO A 113 18.01 -6.81 -1.96
C PRO A 113 18.91 -6.62 -0.72
N PRO A 114 19.70 -7.65 -0.36
CA PRO A 114 20.76 -7.51 0.65
C PRO A 114 21.77 -6.42 0.26
N ALA A 115 22.50 -5.88 1.23
CA ALA A 115 23.59 -4.95 0.95
C ALA A 115 24.66 -5.59 0.03
N LEU A 116 25.10 -4.84 -0.99
CA LEU A 116 26.18 -5.27 -1.88
C LEU A 116 27.51 -5.24 -1.13
N THR A 117 28.25 -6.34 -1.21
CA THR A 117 29.58 -6.49 -0.62
C THR A 117 30.55 -7.00 -1.66
N ALA A 118 31.84 -6.66 -1.51
CA ALA A 118 32.91 -7.14 -2.37
C ALA A 118 34.09 -7.61 -1.51
N SER A 119 34.74 -8.68 -1.96
CA SER A 119 36.00 -9.17 -1.40
C SER A 119 37.01 -9.39 -2.52
N SER A 120 38.28 -9.21 -2.19
CA SER A 120 39.39 -9.37 -3.11
C SER A 120 40.46 -10.30 -2.53
N ASN A 121 41.10 -11.08 -3.39
CA ASN A 121 42.32 -11.80 -3.10
C ASN A 121 43.37 -11.48 -4.17
N PHE A 122 44.66 -11.66 -3.85
CA PHE A 122 45.71 -11.48 -4.83
C PHE A 122 46.85 -12.49 -4.68
N THR A 123 47.50 -12.75 -5.81
CA THR A 123 48.80 -13.43 -5.88
C THR A 123 49.84 -12.37 -6.24
N PRO A 124 50.92 -12.21 -5.45
CA PRO A 124 51.94 -11.21 -5.73
C PRO A 124 52.70 -11.51 -7.02
N VAL A 125 53.35 -10.49 -7.58
CA VAL A 125 54.30 -10.65 -8.68
C VAL A 125 55.51 -11.48 -8.22
N ILE A 126 56.05 -12.30 -9.11
CA ILE A 126 57.14 -13.24 -8.77
C ILE A 126 58.45 -12.50 -8.47
N CYS A 127 58.73 -11.44 -9.23
CA CYS A 127 59.96 -10.64 -9.12
C CYS A 127 59.64 -9.15 -9.28
N ASN A 128 60.54 -8.29 -8.79
CA ASN A 128 60.42 -6.84 -8.98
C ASN A 128 60.50 -6.49 -10.49
N GLY A 129 59.52 -5.73 -10.99
CA GLY A 129 59.42 -5.33 -12.39
C GLY A 129 58.56 -6.26 -13.27
N GLU A 130 58.07 -7.38 -12.73
CA GLU A 130 57.16 -8.28 -13.44
C GLU A 130 55.70 -7.84 -13.32
N SER A 131 54.87 -8.27 -14.27
CA SER A 131 53.41 -8.01 -14.30
C SER A 131 52.59 -9.29 -14.27
N ASN A 132 53.04 -10.29 -13.51
CA ASN A 132 52.43 -11.62 -13.40
C ASN A 132 51.63 -11.86 -12.10
N GLY A 133 51.35 -10.80 -11.36
CA GLY A 133 50.44 -10.85 -10.22
C GLY A 133 49.00 -11.08 -10.69
N VAL A 134 48.16 -11.58 -9.80
CA VAL A 134 46.75 -11.87 -10.09
C VAL A 134 45.90 -11.20 -9.03
N ILE A 135 44.79 -10.57 -9.43
CA ILE A 135 43.74 -10.11 -8.52
C ILE A 135 42.48 -10.89 -8.85
N THR A 136 41.84 -11.42 -7.83
CA THR A 136 40.54 -12.10 -7.92
C THR A 136 39.52 -11.31 -7.10
N LEU A 137 38.43 -10.89 -7.74
CA LEU A 137 37.31 -10.20 -7.08
C LEU A 137 36.11 -11.13 -6.98
N SER A 138 35.32 -10.97 -5.91
CA SER A 138 34.01 -11.60 -5.77
C SER A 138 33.03 -10.63 -5.11
N ALA A 139 31.87 -10.46 -5.72
CA ALA A 139 30.75 -9.72 -5.14
C ALA A 139 29.67 -10.66 -4.57
N ALA A 140 28.99 -10.22 -3.51
CA ALA A 140 27.86 -10.90 -2.90
C ALA A 140 26.81 -9.89 -2.41
N GLY A 141 25.54 -10.29 -2.35
CA GLY A 141 24.43 -9.38 -2.05
C GLY A 141 24.07 -8.46 -3.23
N GLY A 142 23.26 -7.44 -3.02
CA GLY A 142 22.76 -6.57 -4.10
C GLY A 142 21.90 -7.32 -5.12
N THR A 143 21.82 -6.76 -6.33
CA THR A 143 21.04 -7.31 -7.45
C THR A 143 22.00 -7.67 -8.60
N ALA A 144 21.99 -8.93 -9.02
CA ALA A 144 22.80 -9.42 -10.14
C ALA A 144 22.20 -8.99 -11.50
N PRO A 145 23.00 -8.92 -12.58
CA PRO A 145 24.43 -9.29 -12.71
C PRO A 145 25.41 -8.25 -12.14
N TYR A 146 26.65 -8.68 -11.85
CA TYR A 146 27.73 -7.80 -11.40
C TYR A 146 28.71 -7.49 -12.54
N GLU A 147 29.19 -6.25 -12.58
CA GLU A 147 30.31 -5.83 -13.41
C GLU A 147 31.53 -5.54 -12.54
N TYR A 148 32.71 -5.84 -13.07
CA TYR A 148 33.99 -5.65 -12.39
C TYR A 148 34.89 -4.84 -13.29
N SER A 149 35.58 -3.86 -12.71
CA SER A 149 36.64 -3.12 -13.40
C SER A 149 37.90 -3.07 -12.55
N ILE A 150 39.04 -2.97 -13.22
CA ILE A 150 40.32 -2.60 -12.63
C ILE A 150 40.62 -1.17 -13.07
N ASP A 151 41.01 -0.32 -12.12
CA ASP A 151 41.31 1.10 -12.34
C ASP A 151 40.14 2.01 -12.77
N GLY A 152 38.90 1.55 -12.60
CA GLY A 152 37.67 2.33 -12.80
C GLY A 152 37.12 2.25 -14.22
#